data_AF-A0ABD0RFS2-F1
#
_entry.id   AF-A0ABD0RFS2-F1
#
_cell.length_a   1.000
_cell.length_b   1.000
_cell.length_c   1.000
_cell.angle_alpha   90.00
_cell.angle_beta   90.00
_cell.angle_gamma   90.00
#
_symmetry.space_group_name_H-M   'P 1'
#
loop_
_entity.id
_entity.type
_entity.pdbx_description
1 polymer ?
#
loop_
_entity_poly.entity_id
_entity_poly.type
_entity_poly.pdbx_seq_one_letter_code
_entity_poly.pdbx_strand_id
1 'polypeptide(L)'
;ELNMDLFAEQFKTKAQGPPTDLSKLKVKVAEKAPSKVSLLEPNKAKNLAITLRKGGMSPNDICIAIERYDQQSLSLDFLELLERFIPSEYEMKLLQNYEKEGRSLEDLSDEDRFMCRFGKIPRLAQRINTLTFMGNFPESIKRLQP
;
A
#
# COMPACT_ATOMS: atom_id res chain seq x y z
N GLU A 1 -18.98 16.75 56.90
CA GLU A 1 -18.96 15.97 55.65
C GLU A 1 -18.61 16.89 54.49
N LEU A 2 -17.75 16.44 53.57
CA LEU A 2 -17.36 17.23 52.40
C LEU A 2 -18.46 17.07 51.34
N ASN A 3 -19.13 18.17 50.97
CA ASN A 3 -20.16 18.15 49.94
C ASN A 3 -19.50 18.07 48.56
N MET A 4 -19.37 16.84 48.06
CA MET A 4 -18.74 16.50 46.78
C MET A 4 -19.47 17.13 45.58
N ASP A 5 -20.75 17.43 45.72
CA ASP A 5 -21.59 18.00 44.65
C ASP A 5 -21.25 19.48 44.41
N LEU A 6 -21.07 20.24 45.50
CA LEU A 6 -20.65 21.65 45.44
C LEU A 6 -19.23 21.80 44.88
N PHE A 7 -18.33 20.87 45.23
CA PHE A 7 -16.97 20.87 44.68
C PHE A 7 -16.97 20.60 43.17
N ALA A 8 -17.82 19.66 42.71
CA ALA A 8 -17.98 19.37 41.29
C ALA A 8 -18.53 20.56 40.51
N GLU A 9 -19.43 21.36 41.07
CA GLU A 9 -19.91 22.60 40.43
C GLU A 9 -18.83 23.67 40.29
N GLN A 10 -18.03 23.91 41.34
CA GLN A 10 -17.03 24.97 41.33
C GLN A 10 -15.80 24.63 40.48
N PHE A 11 -15.48 23.35 40.28
CA PHE A 11 -14.30 22.91 39.50
C PHE A 11 -14.65 22.33 38.12
N LYS A 12 -15.88 22.50 37.63
CA LYS A 12 -16.28 22.10 36.27
C LYS A 12 -15.43 22.81 35.21
N THR A 13 -14.71 22.03 34.42
CA THR A 13 -13.96 22.52 33.26
C THR A 13 -14.85 22.54 32.01
N LYS A 14 -14.51 23.38 31.02
CA LYS A 14 -15.26 23.51 29.75
C LYS A 14 -15.33 22.24 28.88
N ALA A 15 -14.81 21.10 29.35
CA ALA A 15 -14.85 19.82 28.66
C ALA A 15 -16.09 18.96 29.03
N GLN A 16 -16.87 19.34 30.05
CA GLN A 16 -18.09 18.61 30.41
C GLN A 16 -19.29 19.19 29.66
N GLY A 17 -19.56 18.63 28.47
CA GLY A 17 -20.82 18.83 27.76
C GLY A 17 -22.00 18.15 28.48
N PRO A 18 -23.26 18.42 28.05
CA PRO A 18 -24.45 17.84 28.68
C PRO A 18 -24.41 16.30 28.67
N PRO A 19 -25.05 15.65 29.66
CA PRO A 19 -25.06 14.20 29.77
C PRO A 19 -25.65 13.61 28.49
N THR A 20 -24.84 12.85 27.78
CA THR A 20 -25.22 12.27 26.50
C THR A 20 -26.15 11.10 26.78
N ASP A 21 -27.38 11.20 26.29
CA ASP A 21 -28.34 10.11 26.24
C ASP A 21 -27.73 8.92 25.48
N LEU A 22 -27.35 7.86 26.21
CA LEU A 22 -26.68 6.67 25.67
C LEU A 22 -27.54 5.90 24.65
N SER A 23 -28.82 6.24 24.48
CA SER A 23 -29.69 5.65 23.46
C SER A 23 -29.35 6.10 22.03
N LYS A 24 -28.44 7.06 21.85
CA LYS A 24 -27.93 7.50 20.53
C LYS A 24 -26.44 7.23 20.34
N LEU A 25 -25.88 6.22 21.01
CA LEU A 25 -24.59 5.65 20.61
C LEU A 25 -24.76 4.86 19.29
N LYS A 26 -25.14 5.55 18.21
CA LYS A 26 -24.72 5.16 16.88
C LYS A 26 -23.21 5.31 16.90
N VAL A 27 -22.54 4.21 17.26
CA VAL A 27 -21.18 3.91 16.85
C VAL A 27 -21.06 4.47 15.45
N LYS A 28 -20.29 5.56 15.28
CA LYS A 28 -19.78 5.92 13.98
C LYS A 28 -18.86 4.77 13.61
N VAL A 29 -19.47 3.70 13.12
CA VAL A 29 -18.85 2.78 12.20
C VAL A 29 -18.52 3.70 11.04
N ALA A 30 -17.30 4.26 11.05
CA ALA A 30 -16.68 4.71 9.82
C ALA A 30 -16.99 3.60 8.83
N GLU A 31 -17.76 3.91 7.78
CA GLU A 31 -18.20 2.96 6.78
C GLU A 31 -17.01 2.06 6.49
N LYS A 32 -17.04 0.84 7.05
CA LYS A 32 -16.08 -0.18 6.68
C LYS A 32 -16.53 -0.51 5.27
N ALA A 33 -15.91 0.18 4.31
CA ALA A 33 -15.82 -0.28 2.94
C ALA A 33 -15.60 -1.80 3.00
N PRO A 34 -16.27 -2.57 2.12
CA PRO A 34 -16.28 -4.03 2.19
C PRO A 34 -14.89 -4.52 2.54
N SER A 35 -14.77 -5.27 3.64
CA SER A 35 -13.50 -5.62 4.25
C SER A 35 -12.68 -6.44 3.27
N LYS A 36 -11.94 -5.75 2.41
CA LYS A 36 -11.07 -6.38 1.43
C LYS A 36 -10.06 -7.21 2.20
N VAL A 37 -9.90 -8.46 1.80
CA VAL A 37 -8.93 -9.38 2.38
C VAL A 37 -7.54 -8.86 2.06
N SER A 38 -6.76 -8.57 3.10
CA SER A 38 -5.35 -8.20 2.98
C SER A 38 -4.50 -9.41 3.33
N LEU A 39 -3.66 -9.89 2.40
CA LEU A 39 -2.77 -11.03 2.62
C LEU A 39 -1.35 -10.55 2.96
N LEU A 40 -0.94 -9.44 2.39
CA LEU A 40 0.32 -8.76 2.71
C LEU A 40 0.31 -8.23 4.14
N GLU A 41 1.51 -8.18 4.73
CA GLU A 41 1.74 -7.49 5.99
C GLU A 41 1.25 -6.03 5.91
N PRO A 42 0.51 -5.52 6.92
CA PRO A 42 -0.19 -4.24 6.84
C PRO A 42 0.74 -3.05 6.58
N ASN A 43 1.95 -3.08 7.15
CA ASN A 43 2.96 -2.06 6.90
C ASN A 43 3.48 -2.11 5.45
N LYS A 44 3.67 -3.32 4.90
CA LYS A 44 4.13 -3.49 3.52
C LYS A 44 3.05 -3.06 2.53
N ALA A 45 1.80 -3.44 2.75
CA ALA A 45 0.66 -2.99 1.96
C ALA A 45 0.55 -1.46 1.97
N LYS A 46 0.62 -0.82 3.15
CA LYS A 46 0.59 0.65 3.26
C LYS A 46 1.74 1.32 2.50
N ASN A 47 2.96 0.81 2.65
CA ASN A 47 4.13 1.37 1.96
C ASN A 47 4.03 1.18 0.43
N LEU A 48 3.49 0.05 0.00
CA LEU A 48 3.21 -0.21 -1.41
C LEU A 48 2.18 0.77 -1.96
N ALA A 49 1.07 0.99 -1.25
CA ALA A 49 0.04 1.95 -1.64
C ALA A 49 0.60 3.38 -1.81
N ILE A 50 1.46 3.82 -0.88
CA ILE A 50 2.15 5.12 -0.97
C ILE A 50 3.06 5.18 -2.19
N THR A 51 3.81 4.10 -2.45
CA THR A 51 4.73 4.00 -3.59
C THR A 51 3.98 4.05 -4.92
N LEU A 52 2.91 3.28 -5.06
CA LEU A 52 2.05 3.28 -6.25
C LEU A 52 1.42 4.66 -6.51
N ARG A 53 0.99 5.36 -5.45
CA ARG A 53 0.50 6.75 -5.56
C ARG A 53 1.59 7.72 -6.04
N LYS A 54 2.84 7.55 -5.58
CA LYS A 54 3.97 8.36 -6.06
C LYS A 54 4.28 8.12 -7.54
N GLY A 55 4.08 6.89 -8.02
CA GLY A 55 4.26 6.54 -9.43
C GLY A 55 3.23 7.16 -10.37
N GLY A 56 2.03 7.51 -9.86
CA GLY A 56 0.99 8.18 -10.65
C GLY A 56 0.40 7.35 -11.80
N MET A 57 0.73 6.06 -11.86
CA MET A 57 0.30 5.12 -12.91
C MET A 57 -0.66 4.09 -12.35
N SER A 58 -1.50 3.52 -13.22
CA SER A 58 -2.35 2.42 -12.78
C SER A 58 -1.49 1.18 -12.48
N PRO A 59 -1.87 0.36 -11.48
CA PRO A 59 -1.17 -0.89 -11.18
C PRO A 59 -1.00 -1.81 -12.40
N ASN A 60 -1.96 -1.79 -13.32
CA ASN A 60 -1.92 -2.52 -14.58
C ASN A 60 -0.83 -1.99 -15.52
N ASP A 61 -0.76 -0.66 -15.67
CA ASP A 61 0.19 -0.02 -16.60
C ASP A 61 1.62 -0.17 -16.10
N ILE A 62 1.83 -0.17 -14.78
CA ILE A 62 3.15 -0.46 -14.17
C ILE A 62 3.62 -1.86 -14.57
N CYS A 63 2.77 -2.88 -14.45
CA CYS A 63 3.12 -4.24 -14.86
C CYS A 63 3.44 -4.31 -16.36
N ILE A 64 2.62 -3.67 -17.21
CA ILE A 64 2.82 -3.65 -18.67
C ILE A 64 4.12 -2.93 -19.03
N ALA A 65 4.42 -1.81 -18.38
CA ALA A 65 5.65 -1.06 -18.62
C ALA A 65 6.89 -1.90 -18.27
N ILE A 66 6.86 -2.67 -17.18
CA ILE A 66 7.94 -3.60 -16.81
C ILE A 66 8.04 -4.76 -17.82
N GLU A 67 6.92 -5.28 -18.30
CA GLU A 67 6.89 -6.35 -19.30
C GLU A 67 7.44 -5.91 -20.66
N ARG A 68 7.19 -4.66 -21.05
CA ARG A 68 7.59 -4.06 -22.32
C ARG A 68 8.94 -3.33 -22.29
N TYR A 69 9.59 -3.27 -21.14
CA TYR A 69 10.81 -2.48 -20.94
C TYR A 69 10.63 -0.99 -21.30
N ASP A 70 9.50 -0.41 -20.90
CA ASP A 70 9.22 1.00 -21.13
C ASP A 70 9.90 1.89 -20.07
N GLN A 71 11.11 2.33 -20.41
CA GLN A 71 11.93 3.22 -19.60
C GLN A 71 11.42 4.67 -19.56
N GLN A 72 10.63 5.12 -20.54
CA GLN A 72 10.14 6.51 -20.56
C GLN A 72 8.99 6.70 -19.56
N SER A 73 8.18 5.65 -19.40
CA SER A 73 7.06 5.64 -18.46
C SER A 73 7.52 5.48 -17.00
N LEU A 74 8.58 4.72 -16.74
CA LEU A 74 9.04 4.43 -15.37
C LEU A 74 10.28 5.25 -15.00
N SER A 75 10.14 6.17 -14.04
CA SER A 75 11.29 6.90 -13.52
C SER A 75 12.25 6.00 -12.73
N LEU A 76 13.54 6.32 -12.75
CA LEU A 76 14.58 5.56 -12.05
C LEU A 76 14.31 5.47 -10.54
N ASP A 77 13.94 6.59 -9.92
CA ASP A 77 13.58 6.63 -8.49
C ASP A 77 12.40 5.70 -8.18
N PHE A 78 11.45 5.57 -9.12
CA PHE A 78 10.29 4.70 -8.93
C PHE A 78 10.66 3.23 -9.11
N LEU A 79 11.53 2.90 -10.06
CA LEU A 79 12.07 1.55 -10.25
C LEU A 79 12.84 1.06 -9.02
N GLU A 80 13.68 1.92 -8.41
CA GLU A 80 14.41 1.60 -7.18
C GLU A 80 13.46 1.33 -6.01
N LEU A 81 12.39 2.12 -5.89
CA LEU A 81 11.35 1.88 -4.89
C LEU A 81 10.61 0.56 -5.15
N LEU A 82 10.25 0.27 -6.40
CA LEU A 82 9.57 -0.97 -6.80
C LEU A 82 10.41 -2.22 -6.55
N GLU A 83 11.73 -2.15 -6.68
CA GLU A 83 12.63 -3.27 -6.40
C GLU A 83 12.47 -3.77 -4.95
N ARG A 84 12.22 -2.87 -3.99
CA ARG A 84 11.99 -3.22 -2.59
C ARG A 84 10.66 -3.96 -2.34
N PHE A 85 9.74 -3.91 -3.31
CA PHE A 85 8.44 -4.57 -3.24
C PHE A 85 8.39 -5.89 -4.03
N ILE A 86 9.52 -6.39 -4.53
CA ILE A 86 9.56 -7.74 -5.12
C ILE A 86 9.02 -8.74 -4.09
N PRO A 87 7.95 -9.49 -4.42
CA PRO A 87 7.36 -10.45 -3.50
C PRO A 87 8.37 -11.56 -3.20
N SER A 88 8.49 -11.89 -1.92
CA SER A 88 9.25 -13.07 -1.47
C SER A 88 8.55 -14.36 -1.90
N GLU A 89 9.28 -15.47 -1.88
CA GLU A 89 8.72 -16.79 -2.21
C GLU A 89 7.53 -17.16 -1.30
N TYR A 90 7.59 -16.76 -0.02
CA TYR A 90 6.51 -16.94 0.93
C TYR A 90 5.25 -16.18 0.52
N GLU A 91 5.40 -14.89 0.18
CA GLU A 91 4.28 -14.04 -0.25
C GLU A 91 3.71 -14.54 -1.58
N MET A 92 4.55 -14.94 -2.53
CA MET A 92 4.08 -15.55 -3.78
C MET A 92 3.26 -16.81 -3.51
N LYS A 93 3.72 -17.67 -2.58
CA LYS A 93 2.99 -18.90 -2.23
C LYS A 93 1.65 -18.58 -1.56
N LEU A 94 1.60 -17.57 -0.70
CA LEU A 94 0.37 -17.12 -0.05
C LEU A 94 -0.65 -16.63 -1.09
N LEU A 95 -0.21 -15.78 -2.02
CA LEU A 95 -1.04 -15.26 -3.12
C LEU A 95 -1.52 -16.36 -4.06
N GLN A 96 -0.63 -17.30 -4.42
CA GLN A 96 -0.98 -18.45 -5.27
C GLN A 96 -1.96 -19.41 -4.60
N ASN A 97 -1.82 -19.66 -3.29
CA ASN A 97 -2.74 -20.51 -2.56
C ASN A 97 -4.14 -19.87 -2.51
N TYR A 98 -4.20 -18.56 -2.27
CA TYR A 98 -5.46 -17.83 -2.30
C TYR A 98 -6.16 -17.92 -3.66
N GLU A 99 -5.40 -17.79 -4.76
CA GLU A 99 -5.92 -17.95 -6.13
C GLU A 99 -6.39 -19.39 -6.41
N LYS A 100 -5.65 -20.40 -5.93
CA LYS A 100 -6.01 -21.83 -6.07
C LYS A 100 -7.25 -22.22 -5.29
N GLU A 101 -7.52 -21.56 -4.17
CA GLU A 101 -8.74 -21.75 -3.38
C GLU A 101 -9.99 -21.18 -4.08
N GLY A 102 -9.85 -20.59 -5.28
CA GLY A 102 -10.98 -20.09 -6.07
C GLY A 102 -11.65 -18.87 -5.44
N ARG A 103 -10.98 -18.20 -4.50
CA ARG A 103 -11.48 -16.97 -3.88
C ARG A 103 -11.38 -15.82 -4.87
N SER A 104 -12.37 -14.94 -4.86
CA SER A 104 -12.42 -13.81 -5.78
C SER A 104 -11.25 -12.86 -5.52
N LEU A 105 -10.42 -12.62 -6.55
CA LEU A 105 -9.37 -11.58 -6.52
C LEU A 105 -9.94 -10.16 -6.36
N GLU A 106 -11.25 -10.01 -6.52
CA GLU A 106 -12.02 -8.78 -6.31
C GLU A 106 -12.18 -8.45 -4.81
N ASP A 107 -12.18 -9.48 -3.96
CA ASP A 107 -12.22 -9.32 -2.50
C ASP A 107 -10.86 -8.93 -1.94
N LEU A 108 -9.77 -9.03 -2.70
CA LEU A 108 -8.44 -8.63 -2.26
C LEU A 108 -8.28 -7.12 -2.21
N SER A 109 -7.40 -6.66 -1.32
CA SER A 109 -6.93 -5.26 -1.33
C SER A 109 -6.33 -4.90 -2.70
N ASP A 110 -6.35 -3.61 -3.06
CA ASP A 110 -5.78 -3.16 -4.33
C ASP A 110 -4.27 -3.45 -4.40
N GLU A 111 -3.60 -3.44 -3.24
CA GLU A 111 -2.20 -3.79 -3.07
C GLU A 111 -1.93 -5.29 -3.30
N ASP A 112 -2.75 -6.17 -2.73
CA ASP A 112 -2.63 -7.62 -2.95
C ASP A 112 -2.92 -8.00 -4.39
N ARG A 113 -3.93 -7.37 -5.01
CA ARG A 113 -4.24 -7.59 -6.43
C ARG A 113 -3.08 -7.14 -7.33
N PHE A 114 -2.42 -6.03 -7.00
CA PHE A 114 -1.19 -5.63 -7.66
C PHE A 114 -0.10 -6.66 -7.46
N MET A 115 0.15 -7.12 -6.23
CA MET A 115 1.21 -8.10 -5.93
C MET A 115 0.98 -9.45 -6.61
N CYS A 116 -0.26 -9.92 -6.73
CA CYS A 116 -0.61 -11.09 -7.51
C CYS A 116 -0.13 -10.97 -8.96
N ARG A 117 -0.36 -9.81 -9.59
CA ARG A 117 0.05 -9.59 -10.98
C ARG A 117 1.55 -9.33 -11.11
N PHE A 118 2.08 -8.51 -10.23
CA PHE A 118 3.50 -8.15 -10.16
C PHE A 118 4.36 -9.39 -9.98
N GLY A 119 3.98 -10.31 -9.08
CA GLY A 119 4.66 -11.58 -8.85
C GLY A 119 4.55 -12.61 -9.99
N LYS A 120 3.54 -12.49 -10.87
CA LYS A 120 3.42 -13.34 -12.07
C LYS A 120 4.39 -12.97 -13.18
N ILE A 121 5.01 -11.79 -13.12
CA ILE A 121 5.96 -11.32 -14.14
C ILE A 121 7.21 -12.21 -14.10
N PRO A 122 7.57 -12.86 -15.22
CA PRO A 122 8.73 -13.72 -15.26
C PRO A 122 10.02 -12.90 -15.12
N ARG A 123 10.90 -13.36 -14.22
CA ARG A 123 12.20 -12.72 -13.94
C ARG A 123 12.07 -11.25 -13.54
N LEU A 124 11.04 -10.91 -12.76
CA LEU A 124 10.72 -9.55 -12.33
C LEU A 124 11.95 -8.75 -11.84
N ALA A 125 12.73 -9.32 -10.91
CA ALA A 125 13.93 -8.67 -10.39
C ALA A 125 14.94 -8.30 -11.50
N GLN A 126 15.18 -9.23 -12.44
CA GLN A 126 16.09 -8.99 -13.56
C GLN A 126 15.55 -7.93 -14.51
N ARG A 127 14.23 -7.90 -14.75
CA ARG A 127 13.59 -6.89 -15.59
C ARG A 127 13.73 -5.48 -15.00
N ILE A 128 13.46 -5.34 -13.71
CA ILE A 128 13.63 -4.07 -12.98
C ILE A 128 15.09 -3.63 -13.05
N ASN A 129 16.04 -4.52 -12.72
CA ASN A 129 17.47 -4.19 -12.78
C ASN A 129 17.93 -3.79 -14.17
N THR A 130 17.40 -4.45 -15.21
CA THR A 130 17.70 -4.10 -16.60
C THR A 130 17.16 -2.70 -16.94
N LEU A 131 15.92 -2.40 -16.56
CA LEU A 131 15.33 -1.06 -16.76
C LEU A 131 16.11 0.03 -16.04
N THR A 132 16.49 -0.21 -14.78
CA THR A 132 17.32 0.70 -14.00
C THR A 132 18.69 0.91 -14.64
N PHE A 133 19.31 -0.16 -15.17
CA PHE A 133 20.58 -0.06 -15.88
C PHE A 133 20.45 0.74 -17.19
N MET A 134 19.44 0.46 -18.01
CA MET A 134 19.18 1.21 -19.25
C MET A 134 18.91 2.69 -18.98
N GLY A 135 18.23 3.01 -17.87
CA GLY A 135 18.06 4.37 -17.33
C GLY A 135 19.36 5.06 -16.99
N ASN A 136 20.24 4.38 -16.25
CA ASN A 136 21.51 4.93 -15.79
C ASN A 136 22.62 4.92 -16.84
N PHE A 137 22.47 4.15 -17.93
CA PHE A 137 23.52 3.98 -18.93
C PHE A 137 23.99 5.30 -19.57
N PRO A 138 23.10 6.20 -20.06
CA PRO A 138 23.54 7.46 -20.67
C PRO A 138 24.31 8.36 -19.72
N GLU A 139 23.91 8.44 -18.46
CA GLU A 139 24.64 9.20 -17.44
C GLU A 139 25.97 8.55 -17.08
N SER A 140 25.99 7.21 -16.98
CA SER A 140 27.21 6.48 -16.64
C SER A 140 28.26 6.64 -17.73
N ILE A 141 27.86 6.63 -19.00
CA ILE A 141 28.76 6.93 -20.13
C ILE A 141 29.25 8.37 -20.08
N LYS A 142 28.39 9.36 -19.80
CA LYS A 142 28.82 10.76 -19.64
C LYS A 142 29.81 10.96 -18.50
N ARG A 143 29.66 10.25 -17.38
CA ARG A 143 30.60 10.29 -16.25
C ARG A 143 31.94 9.60 -16.56
N LEU A 144 31.92 8.61 -17.45
CA LEU A 144 33.11 7.87 -17.87
C LEU A 144 33.84 8.53 -19.05
N GLN A 145 33.18 9.39 -19.82
CA GLN A 145 33.84 10.20 -20.84
C GLN A 145 34.58 11.37 -20.18
N PRO A 146 35.88 11.55 -20.50
CA PRO A 146 36.69 12.65 -19.98
C PRO A 146 36.26 14.02 -20.53
#